data_AF-W1XGM1-F1
#
_entry.id   AF-W1XGM1-F1
#
_cell.length_a   1.000
_cell.length_b   1.000
_cell.length_c   1.000
_cell.angle_alpha   90.00
_cell.angle_beta   90.00
_cell.angle_gamma   90.00
#
_symmetry.space_group_name_H-M   'P 1'
#
loop_
_entity.id
_entity.type
_entity.pdbx_description
1 polymer ?
#
loop_
_entity_poly.entity_id
_entity_poly.type
_entity_poly.pdbx_seq_one_letter_code
_entity_poly.pdbx_strand_id
1 'polypeptide(L)' 'EITGLPFASQNEGVMHACGHDSHMAILLGAAAILQSIKDQLHGTVKLIFQPSEEEALFPGAQEPFE' A
#
# COMPACT_ATOMS: atom_id res chain seq x y z
N GLU A 1 4.05 -17.79 1.59
CA GLU A 1 5.32 -17.99 0.86
C GLU A 1 5.26 -19.31 0.09
N ILE A 2 5.05 -20.45 0.76
CA ILE A 2 4.67 -21.72 0.09
C ILE A 2 3.16 -21.77 -0.21
N THR A 3 2.68 -21.00 -1.18
CA THR A 3 1.27 -21.04 -1.63
C THR A 3 1.04 -21.96 -2.82
N GLY A 4 2.09 -22.34 -3.54
CA GLY A 4 2.01 -23.09 -4.79
C GLY A 4 1.48 -22.26 -5.98
N LEU A 5 1.29 -20.96 -5.81
CA LEU A 5 0.82 -20.06 -6.86
C LEU A 5 1.97 -19.62 -7.78
N PRO A 6 1.72 -19.33 -9.07
CA PRO A 6 2.76 -18.89 -10.00
C PRO A 6 3.37 -17.52 -9.64
N PHE A 7 2.70 -16.75 -8.79
CA PHE A 7 3.13 -15.45 -8.28
C PHE A 7 3.51 -15.50 -6.79
N ALA A 8 3.79 -16.69 -6.25
CA ALA A 8 4.30 -16.84 -4.89
C ALA A 8 5.57 -15.99 -4.68
N SER A 9 5.81 -15.60 -3.43
CA SER A 9 6.99 -14.82 -3.05
C SER A 9 8.28 -15.54 -3.46
N GLN A 10 9.23 -14.77 -4.01
CA GLN A 10 10.59 -15.24 -4.29
C GLN A 10 11.55 -14.98 -3.11
N ASN A 11 11.09 -14.28 -2.07
CA ASN A 11 11.85 -14.02 -0.86
C ASN A 11 11.50 -15.07 0.20
N GLU A 12 12.46 -15.91 0.55
CA GLU A 12 12.30 -16.99 1.53
C GLU A 12 11.82 -16.44 2.87
N GLY A 13 10.80 -17.08 3.45
CA GLY A 13 10.20 -16.66 4.73
C GLY A 13 9.36 -15.38 4.69
N VAL A 14 9.21 -14.72 3.53
CA VAL A 14 8.47 -13.45 3.40
C VAL A 14 7.28 -13.61 2.45
N MET A 15 6.15 -12.98 2.78
CA MET A 15 4.97 -12.92 1.91
C MET A 15 4.09 -11.71 2.22
N HIS A 16 3.30 -11.27 1.23
CA HIS A 16 2.17 -10.36 1.46
C HIS A 16 0.94 -11.14 1.96
N ALA A 17 1.01 -11.63 3.20
CA ALA A 17 -0.07 -12.44 3.79
C ALA A 17 -1.34 -11.64 4.10
N CYS A 18 -1.21 -10.33 4.28
CA CYS A 18 -2.30 -9.41 4.62
C CYS A 18 -2.80 -8.61 3.41
N GLY A 19 -2.39 -8.98 2.18
CA GLY A 19 -2.86 -8.35 0.95
C GLY A 19 -2.31 -6.95 0.68
N HIS A 20 -1.19 -6.57 1.29
CA HIS A 20 -0.57 -5.25 1.06
C HIS A 20 -0.11 -5.05 -0.38
N ASP A 21 0.27 -6.10 -1.10
CA ASP A 21 0.46 -6.05 -2.55
C ASP A 21 -0.79 -5.57 -3.30
N SER A 22 -1.96 -6.09 -2.93
CA SER A 22 -3.25 -5.71 -3.51
C SER A 22 -3.63 -4.28 -3.15
N HIS A 23 -3.47 -3.86 -1.89
CA HIS A 23 -3.72 -2.48 -1.47
C HIS A 23 -2.84 -1.48 -2.25
N MET A 24 -1.56 -1.81 -2.47
CA MET A 24 -0.65 -0.95 -3.24
C MET A 24 -1.03 -0.89 -4.73
N ALA A 25 -1.37 -2.03 -5.34
CA ALA A 25 -1.82 -2.05 -6.73
C ALA A 25 -3.13 -1.27 -6.93
N ILE A 26 -4.09 -1.43 -6.03
CA ILE A 26 -5.36 -0.69 -6.05
C ILE A 26 -5.12 0.81 -5.91
N LEU A 27 -4.28 1.24 -4.97
CA LEU A 27 -4.01 2.67 -4.76
C LEU A 27 -3.29 3.30 -5.97
N LEU A 28 -2.38 2.56 -6.63
CA LEU A 28 -1.77 2.99 -7.89
C LEU A 28 -2.82 3.15 -9.01
N GLY A 29 -3.75 2.20 -9.13
CA GLY A 29 -4.87 2.31 -10.07
C GLY A 29 -5.77 3.51 -9.79
N ALA A 30 -6.12 3.73 -8.52
CA ALA A 30 -6.88 4.90 -8.08
C ALA A 30 -6.11 6.20 -8.37
N ALA A 31 -4.78 6.22 -8.17
CA ALA A 31 -3.93 7.37 -8.50
C ALA A 31 -4.02 7.74 -9.99
N ALA A 32 -3.97 6.75 -10.88
CA ALA A 32 -4.09 6.97 -12.32
C ALA A 32 -5.45 7.56 -12.70
N ILE A 33 -6.53 7.04 -12.11
CA ILE A 33 -7.90 7.55 -12.34
C ILE A 33 -8.03 8.98 -11.80
N LEU A 34 -7.62 9.22 -10.55
CA LEU A 34 -7.68 10.54 -9.91
C LEU A 34 -6.88 11.58 -10.70
N GLN A 35 -5.72 11.19 -11.24
CA GLN A 35 -4.92 12.06 -12.10
C GLN A 35 -5.66 12.38 -13.42
N SER A 36 -6.40 11.43 -14.00
CA SER A 36 -7.17 11.66 -15.23
C SER A 36 -8.35 12.62 -15.05
N ILE A 37 -8.87 12.75 -13.83
CA ILE A 37 -9.99 13.64 -13.49
C ILE A 37 -9.57 14.84 -12.64
N LYS A 38 -8.27 15.15 -12.58
CA LYS A 38 -7.71 16.13 -11.64
C LYS A 38 -8.40 17.49 -11.70
N ASP A 39 -8.77 17.97 -12.89
CA ASP A 39 -9.40 19.29 -13.07
C ASP A 39 -10.84 19.35 -12.52
N GLN A 40 -11.44 18.20 -12.21
CA GLN A 40 -12.76 18.08 -11.58
C GLN A 40 -12.68 18.01 -10.05
N LEU A 41 -11.47 17.88 -9.49
CA LEU A 41 -11.27 17.73 -8.05
C LEU A 41 -11.24 19.10 -7.37
N HIS A 42 -12.14 19.30 -6.41
CA HIS A 42 -12.14 20.48 -5.55
C HIS A 42 -11.19 20.27 -4.37
N GLY A 43 -9.92 20.59 -4.57
CA GLY A 43 -8.86 20.47 -3.55
C GLY A 43 -7.74 19.53 -3.96
N THR A 44 -7.02 19.01 -2.96
CA THR A 44 -5.84 18.17 -3.17
C THR A 44 -6.07 16.78 -2.58
N VAL A 45 -5.84 15.75 -3.39
CA VAL A 45 -5.79 14.37 -2.90
C VAL A 45 -4.33 14.01 -2.60
N LYS A 46 -4.05 13.60 -1.35
CA LYS A 46 -2.74 13.09 -0.93
C LYS A 46 -2.81 11.58 -0.82
N LEU A 47 -2.01 10.89 -1.63
CA LEU A 47 -1.90 9.43 -1.61
C LEU A 47 -0.74 9.04 -0.69
N ILE A 48 -0.97 8.10 0.22
CA ILE A 48 0.04 7.65 1.19
C ILE A 48 0.22 6.15 1.02
N PHE A 49 1.43 5.76 0.63
CA PHE A 49 1.88 4.38 0.60
C PHE A 49 2.67 4.14 1.90
N GLN A 50 1.97 3.73 2.97
CA GLN A 50 2.56 3.62 4.30
C GLN A 50 3.37 2.31 4.44
N PRO A 51 4.66 2.36 4.81
CA PRO A 51 5.43 1.17 5.15
C PRO A 51 5.08 0.66 6.56
N SER A 52 5.55 -0.52 6.92
CA SER A 52 5.57 -1.02 8.31
C SER A 52 4.22 -1.01 9.05
N GLU A 53 3.12 -1.31 8.36
CA GLU A 53 1.80 -1.40 9.01
C GLU A 53 1.73 -2.56 10.03
N GLU A 54 2.37 -3.69 9.72
CA GLU A 54 2.38 -4.90 10.56
C GLU A 54 3.26 -4.78 11.82
N GLU A 55 4.11 -3.75 11.91
CA GLU A 55 5.07 -3.59 13.00
C GLU A 55 4.39 -3.07 14.27
N ALA A 56 4.43 -3.85 15.35
CA ALA A 56 3.76 -3.49 16.60
C ALA A 56 4.47 -2.39 17.41
N LEU A 57 5.82 -2.38 17.40
CA LEU A 57 6.62 -1.47 18.22
C LEU A 57 6.90 -0.13 17.54
N PHE A 58 7.09 -0.17 16.22
CA PHE A 58 7.40 1.00 15.40
C PHE A 58 6.52 0.98 14.15
N PRO A 59 5.19 1.13 14.32
CA PRO A 59 4.27 1.14 13.18
C PRO A 59 4.56 2.33 12.28
N GLY A 60 4.26 2.20 10.99
CA GLY A 60 4.52 3.27 10.02
C GLY A 60 3.65 4.52 10.24
N ALA A 61 2.39 4.34 10.59
CA ALA A 61 1.54 5.44 11.05
C ALA A 61 1.84 5.70 12.53
N GLN A 62 2.38 6.89 12.81
CA GLN A 62 2.66 7.36 14.16
C GLN A 62 1.95 8.70 14.33
N GLU A 63 1.46 8.96 15.55
CA GLU A 63 1.14 10.34 15.92
C GLU A 63 2.41 11.17 15.77
N PRO A 64 2.32 12.40 15.21
CA PRO A 64 3.44 13.32 15.27
C PRO A 64 3.87 13.43 16.74
N PHE A 65 5.16 13.28 17.03
CA PHE A 65 5.68 13.64 18.33
C PHE A 65 5.25 15.08 18.63
N GLU A 66 4.37 15.30 19.61
CA GLU A 66 4.20 16.60 20.26
C GLU A 66 5.48 16.96 21.03
#